data_AF-A0A9P5D1I8-F1
#
_entry.id   AF-A0A9P5D1I8-F1
#
_cell.length_a   1.000
_cell.length_b   1.000
_cell.length_c   1.000
_cell.angle_alpha   90.00
_cell.angle_beta   90.00
_cell.angle_gamma   90.00
#
_symmetry.space_group_name_H-M   'P 1'
#
loop_
_entity.id
_entity.type
_entity.pdbx_description
1 polymer ?
#
loop_
_entity_poly.entity_id
_entity_poly.type
_entity_poly.pdbx_seq_one_letter_code
_entity_poly.pdbx_strand_id
1 'polypeptide(L)'
;MKVLFRRHQKAALKALDQHIADCDAYQHVHWAYAFRLLKASFYMEAGSAADAASLENIRSIQTIASTRGDSAMCVYASLWEALILLKMSRGSPEMIQTCLAQASKYQFDPKVKIPQLELMYLLVDFLSSLHREKQDGVVERLRRLQKKIDECQHMATKTDFLLPVTKQPTSSQTIGDGFSFIVRPGGSGSDSDYLVMSFMTQMELTVLVYVFLLRSSNSALPHRIRSFLEHADIDGRFTMGGVVYLHKLTSTKASSADLWQQGLKILGYLDSHSSTLTSEASHPPLGEAVKQREWRASVRCYLNLLLGLLAASGCSWDAVKHHLAEAEAAESPSTTAGPISTLHLYLKGVYCQGVGDFDNALYYLQDEAFSLAVDMPKHSQRHLALLAAMNRLWIMQEPRYQDDRQTIDMINEMEPICRDHPNIEIRGAWSCVKATVVTNPPRQRNQRKEDAGRALGDVRASTNALATTIGLVIARDLLYNNLLGDQAWKCMQAAAHWANKSSNPLWQSVVDGILADFSDAKNEKENSKRYWDKGVYEAQVAFSQNFS
;
A
#
# COMPACT_ATOMS: atom_id res chain seq x y z
N MET A 1 18.08 -13.47 -23.64
CA MET A 1 17.60 -12.21 -23.02
C MET A 1 17.49 -12.24 -21.50
N LYS A 2 16.51 -12.90 -20.85
CA LYS A 2 16.28 -12.81 -19.38
C LYS A 2 17.52 -13.06 -18.49
N VAL A 3 18.38 -14.04 -18.83
CA VAL A 3 19.66 -14.29 -18.11
C VAL A 3 20.69 -13.17 -18.31
N LEU A 4 20.73 -12.54 -19.49
CA LEU A 4 21.63 -11.42 -19.78
C LEU A 4 21.19 -10.16 -19.01
N PHE A 5 19.89 -9.89 -18.89
CA PHE A 5 19.40 -8.71 -18.15
C PHE A 5 19.83 -8.76 -16.67
N ARG A 6 19.72 -9.93 -16.03
CA ARG A 6 20.19 -10.18 -14.66
C ARG A 6 21.70 -9.97 -14.43
N ARG A 7 22.52 -9.94 -15.49
CA ARG A 7 23.98 -9.71 -15.40
C ARG A 7 24.38 -8.32 -15.89
N HIS A 8 23.80 -7.88 -17.00
CA HIS A 8 24.11 -6.62 -17.68
C HIS A 8 22.84 -6.04 -18.33
N GLN A 9 22.02 -5.34 -17.53
CA GLN A 9 20.74 -4.75 -17.96
C GLN A 9 20.85 -3.94 -19.27
N LYS A 10 21.82 -3.01 -19.35
CA LYS A 10 22.06 -2.16 -20.54
C LYS A 10 22.38 -2.97 -21.81
N ALA A 11 23.14 -4.07 -21.68
CA ALA A 11 23.45 -4.95 -22.81
C ALA A 11 22.23 -5.75 -23.27
N ALA A 12 21.38 -6.18 -22.34
CA ALA A 12 20.14 -6.88 -22.67
C ALA A 12 19.09 -5.98 -23.33
N LEU A 13 19.01 -4.69 -22.95
CA LEU A 13 18.17 -3.71 -23.64
C LEU A 13 18.68 -3.46 -25.08
N LYS A 14 19.97 -3.15 -25.25
CA LYS A 14 20.56 -2.93 -26.60
C LYS A 14 20.38 -4.14 -27.54
N ALA A 15 20.50 -5.36 -27.03
CA ALA A 15 20.27 -6.56 -27.84
C ALA A 15 18.78 -6.82 -28.13
N LEU A 16 17.85 -6.35 -27.29
CA LEU A 16 16.42 -6.33 -27.63
C LEU A 16 16.11 -5.29 -28.70
N ASP A 17 16.76 -4.12 -28.67
CA ASP A 17 16.60 -3.10 -29.72
C ASP A 17 17.00 -3.65 -31.10
N GLN A 18 18.11 -4.38 -31.18
CA GLN A 18 18.52 -5.07 -32.41
C GLN A 18 17.45 -6.09 -32.85
N HIS A 19 17.04 -7.02 -31.98
CA HIS A 19 16.05 -8.04 -32.33
C HIS A 19 14.68 -7.46 -32.72
N ILE A 20 14.30 -6.30 -32.16
CA ILE A 20 13.09 -5.58 -32.55
C ILE A 20 13.27 -5.00 -33.97
N ALA A 21 14.40 -4.33 -34.26
CA ALA A 21 14.69 -3.82 -35.59
C ALA A 21 14.76 -4.93 -36.66
N ASP A 22 15.38 -6.07 -36.33
CA ASP A 22 15.42 -7.27 -37.19
C ASP A 22 13.99 -7.76 -37.49
N CYS A 23 13.16 -7.90 -36.44
CA CYS A 23 11.78 -8.36 -36.58
C CYS A 23 10.89 -7.38 -37.35
N ASP A 24 11.10 -6.07 -37.20
CA ASP A 24 10.37 -5.06 -37.98
C ASP A 24 10.78 -5.10 -39.47
N ALA A 25 12.08 -5.25 -39.76
CA ALA A 25 12.61 -5.35 -41.12
C ALA A 25 12.12 -6.60 -41.87
N TYR A 26 12.07 -7.76 -41.20
CA TYR A 26 11.53 -9.01 -41.76
C TYR A 26 10.01 -9.17 -41.55
N GLN A 27 9.33 -8.13 -41.04
CA GLN A 27 7.89 -8.12 -40.74
C GLN A 27 7.41 -9.29 -39.85
N HIS A 28 8.24 -9.78 -38.94
CA HIS A 28 7.93 -10.86 -38.01
C HIS A 28 7.12 -10.36 -36.80
N VAL A 29 5.88 -9.89 -37.04
CA VAL A 29 5.10 -9.09 -36.08
C VAL A 29 4.86 -9.81 -34.75
N HIS A 30 4.63 -11.13 -34.77
CA HIS A 30 4.46 -11.93 -33.54
C HIS A 30 5.67 -11.84 -32.60
N TRP A 31 6.88 -11.93 -33.17
CA TRP A 31 8.13 -11.77 -32.42
C TRP A 31 8.41 -10.30 -32.09
N ALA A 32 8.05 -9.36 -32.97
CA ALA A 32 8.13 -7.93 -32.72
C ALA A 32 7.28 -7.49 -31.50
N TYR A 33 6.08 -8.06 -31.33
CA TYR A 33 5.26 -7.91 -30.12
C TYR A 33 5.92 -8.58 -28.90
N ALA A 34 6.35 -9.83 -29.01
CA ALA A 34 6.94 -10.57 -27.88
C ALA A 34 8.21 -9.89 -27.34
N PHE A 35 9.08 -9.38 -28.21
CA PHE A 35 10.28 -8.64 -27.82
C PHE A 35 9.95 -7.25 -27.28
N ARG A 36 8.99 -6.50 -27.86
CA ARG A 36 8.53 -5.23 -27.28
C ARG A 36 7.91 -5.41 -25.89
N LEU A 37 7.11 -6.45 -25.65
CA LEU A 37 6.56 -6.76 -24.32
C LEU A 37 7.66 -7.15 -23.32
N LEU A 38 8.64 -7.98 -23.74
CA LEU A 38 9.77 -8.34 -22.89
C LEU A 38 10.65 -7.13 -22.55
N LYS A 39 10.93 -6.27 -23.54
CA LYS A 39 11.63 -4.99 -23.36
C LYS A 39 10.88 -4.06 -22.42
N ALA A 40 9.55 -4.01 -22.54
CA ALA A 40 8.71 -3.28 -21.60
C ALA A 40 8.93 -3.83 -20.18
N SER A 41 8.80 -5.14 -19.94
CA SER A 41 9.04 -5.74 -18.61
C SER A 41 10.44 -5.45 -18.06
N PHE A 42 11.46 -5.27 -18.90
CA PHE A 42 12.82 -4.90 -18.47
C PHE A 42 12.97 -3.41 -18.12
N TYR A 43 12.38 -2.48 -18.88
CA TYR A 43 12.32 -1.07 -18.46
C TYR A 43 11.60 -0.92 -17.12
N MET A 44 10.53 -1.67 -17.01
CA MET A 44 9.69 -1.75 -15.84
C MET A 44 10.42 -2.42 -14.65
N GLU A 45 11.44 -3.26 -14.90
CA GLU A 45 12.38 -3.80 -13.88
C GLU A 45 13.57 -2.84 -13.60
N ALA A 46 13.69 -1.72 -14.34
CA ALA A 46 14.82 -0.78 -14.28
C ALA A 46 14.51 0.58 -13.58
N GLY A 47 13.27 0.77 -13.13
CA GLY A 47 12.84 1.95 -12.36
C GLY A 47 12.62 3.23 -13.18
N SER A 48 12.31 4.32 -12.49
CA SER A 48 11.70 5.54 -13.06
C SER A 48 12.50 6.23 -14.18
N ALA A 49 13.82 6.02 -14.25
CA ALA A 49 14.66 6.50 -15.34
C ALA A 49 14.30 5.89 -16.71
N ALA A 50 13.57 4.77 -16.74
CA ALA A 50 13.13 4.09 -17.96
C ALA A 50 11.66 4.40 -18.36
N ASP A 51 10.90 5.09 -17.51
CA ASP A 51 9.44 5.25 -17.64
C ASP A 51 9.00 5.82 -19.01
N ALA A 52 9.66 6.89 -19.48
CA ALA A 52 9.33 7.53 -20.74
C ALA A 52 9.55 6.60 -21.95
N ALA A 53 10.64 5.82 -21.93
CA ALA A 53 10.94 4.83 -22.96
C ALA A 53 10.01 3.60 -22.87
N SER A 54 9.48 3.29 -21.68
CA SER A 54 8.44 2.28 -21.47
C SER A 54 7.12 2.70 -22.13
N LEU A 55 6.65 3.94 -21.89
CA LEU A 55 5.47 4.49 -22.56
C LEU A 55 5.61 4.48 -24.09
N GLU A 56 6.73 4.97 -24.62
CA GLU A 56 6.99 4.99 -26.06
C GLU A 56 6.96 3.57 -26.68
N ASN A 57 7.61 2.61 -26.02
CA ASN A 57 7.62 1.22 -26.44
C ASN A 57 6.22 0.57 -26.43
N ILE A 58 5.35 0.91 -25.47
CA ILE A 58 3.96 0.43 -25.43
C ILE A 58 3.07 1.13 -26.47
N ARG A 59 3.25 2.44 -26.71
CA ARG A 59 2.55 3.16 -27.78
C ARG A 59 2.95 2.67 -29.18
N SER A 60 4.20 2.21 -29.35
CA SER A 60 4.63 1.48 -30.55
C SER A 60 3.81 0.19 -30.75
N ILE A 61 3.57 -0.61 -29.70
CA ILE A 61 2.68 -1.79 -29.76
C ILE A 61 1.26 -1.39 -30.16
N GLN A 62 0.67 -0.39 -29.48
CA GLN A 62 -0.70 0.08 -29.77
C GLN A 62 -0.86 0.53 -31.23
N THR A 63 0.17 1.20 -31.78
CA THR A 63 0.18 1.66 -33.18
C THR A 63 0.17 0.48 -34.15
N ILE A 64 1.09 -0.48 -33.98
CA ILE A 64 1.17 -1.69 -34.81
C ILE A 64 -0.15 -2.47 -34.74
N ALA A 65 -0.66 -2.71 -33.53
CA ALA A 65 -1.92 -3.42 -33.32
C ALA A 65 -3.13 -2.71 -33.95
N SER A 66 -3.18 -1.38 -33.86
CA SER A 66 -4.25 -0.57 -34.48
C SER A 66 -4.21 -0.62 -36.00
N THR A 67 -3.02 -0.60 -36.62
CA THR A 67 -2.89 -0.73 -38.09
C THR A 67 -3.24 -2.13 -38.60
N ARG A 68 -3.12 -3.16 -37.77
CA ARG A 68 -3.41 -4.56 -38.12
C ARG A 68 -4.82 -5.04 -37.79
N GLY A 69 -5.56 -4.32 -36.95
CA GLY A 69 -6.83 -4.80 -36.40
C GLY A 69 -6.67 -5.85 -35.29
N ASP A 70 -5.52 -5.88 -34.61
CA ASP A 70 -5.24 -6.79 -33.49
C ASP A 70 -5.90 -6.26 -32.20
N SER A 71 -7.24 -6.17 -32.18
CA SER A 71 -8.05 -5.52 -31.13
C SER A 71 -7.67 -5.93 -29.69
N ALA A 72 -7.43 -7.22 -29.45
CA ALA A 72 -7.05 -7.73 -28.14
C ALA A 72 -5.67 -7.22 -27.69
N MET A 73 -4.73 -7.07 -28.63
CA MET A 73 -3.41 -6.49 -28.38
C MET A 73 -3.51 -4.97 -28.11
N CYS A 74 -4.39 -4.25 -28.82
CA CYS A 74 -4.71 -2.86 -28.47
C CYS A 74 -5.22 -2.75 -27.04
N VAL A 75 -6.20 -3.56 -26.63
CA VAL A 75 -6.76 -3.54 -25.27
C VAL A 75 -5.71 -3.89 -24.23
N TYR A 76 -4.91 -4.94 -24.46
CA TYR A 76 -3.82 -5.30 -23.55
C TYR A 76 -2.82 -4.16 -23.39
N ALA A 77 -2.35 -3.57 -24.49
CA ALA A 77 -1.37 -2.48 -24.48
C ALA A 77 -1.94 -1.16 -23.92
N SER A 78 -3.22 -0.85 -24.10
CA SER A 78 -3.88 0.29 -23.45
C SER A 78 -3.96 0.10 -21.93
N LEU A 79 -4.31 -1.11 -21.46
CA LEU A 79 -4.34 -1.42 -20.03
C LEU A 79 -2.93 -1.47 -19.41
N TRP A 80 -1.93 -1.90 -20.18
CA TRP A 80 -0.52 -1.85 -19.76
C TRP A 80 0.02 -0.42 -19.69
N GLU A 81 -0.35 0.45 -20.63
CA GLU A 81 -0.07 1.89 -20.52
C GLU A 81 -0.80 2.51 -19.33
N ALA A 82 -2.06 2.14 -19.11
CA ALA A 82 -2.81 2.57 -17.93
C ALA A 82 -2.14 2.12 -16.63
N LEU A 83 -1.49 0.96 -16.59
CA LEU A 83 -0.63 0.54 -15.47
C LEU A 83 0.63 1.40 -15.37
N ILE A 84 1.35 1.69 -16.47
CA ILE A 84 2.52 2.59 -16.47
C ILE A 84 2.16 4.00 -15.99
N LEU A 85 0.97 4.50 -16.33
CA LEU A 85 0.49 5.83 -15.96
C LEU A 85 -0.13 5.88 -14.56
N LEU A 86 -0.86 4.84 -14.14
CA LEU A 86 -1.24 4.61 -12.73
C LEU A 86 -0.01 4.58 -11.85
N LYS A 87 1.07 4.06 -12.42
CA LYS A 87 2.41 4.14 -11.91
C LYS A 87 2.91 5.60 -12.01
N MET A 88 3.83 5.91 -12.92
CA MET A 88 4.60 7.17 -13.03
C MET A 88 4.14 8.36 -12.16
N SER A 89 5.05 9.00 -11.41
CA SER A 89 4.75 10.22 -10.62
C SER A 89 4.17 11.41 -11.42
N ARG A 90 4.34 11.41 -12.75
CA ARG A 90 3.77 12.37 -13.71
C ARG A 90 2.41 11.94 -14.30
N GLY A 91 1.95 10.73 -13.99
CA GLY A 91 0.64 10.23 -14.39
C GLY A 91 -0.47 11.14 -13.90
N SER A 92 -1.41 11.44 -14.79
CA SER A 92 -2.63 12.18 -14.47
C SER A 92 -3.83 11.24 -14.55
N PRO A 93 -4.87 11.45 -13.73
CA PRO A 93 -6.08 10.63 -13.80
C PRO A 93 -6.76 10.72 -15.18
N GLU A 94 -6.64 11.85 -15.89
CA GLU A 94 -7.14 12.02 -17.26
C GLU A 94 -6.41 11.10 -18.26
N MET A 95 -5.09 10.96 -18.14
CA MET A 95 -4.31 10.05 -19.00
C MET A 95 -4.71 8.58 -18.77
N ILE A 96 -4.86 8.17 -17.50
CA ILE A 96 -5.28 6.81 -17.13
C ILE A 96 -6.69 6.51 -17.64
N GLN A 97 -7.61 7.47 -17.53
CA GLN A 97 -8.97 7.35 -18.07
C GLN A 97 -9.00 7.34 -19.61
N THR A 98 -8.06 8.03 -20.27
CA THR A 98 -7.90 7.96 -21.73
C THR A 98 -7.52 6.55 -22.18
N CYS A 99 -6.56 5.91 -21.50
CA CYS A 99 -6.17 4.52 -21.77
C CYS A 99 -7.31 3.53 -21.46
N LEU A 100 -8.09 3.75 -20.40
CA LEU A 100 -9.30 2.96 -20.13
C LEU A 100 -10.36 3.13 -21.24
N ALA A 101 -10.61 4.35 -21.70
CA ALA A 101 -11.54 4.61 -22.82
C ALA A 101 -11.06 3.99 -24.15
N GLN A 102 -9.75 3.99 -24.41
CA GLN A 102 -9.15 3.28 -25.55
C GLN A 102 -9.36 1.77 -25.46
N ALA A 103 -9.31 1.17 -24.26
CA ALA A 103 -9.68 -0.23 -24.06
C ALA A 103 -11.19 -0.46 -24.26
N SER A 104 -12.05 0.39 -23.68
CA SER A 104 -13.52 0.32 -23.82
C SER A 104 -14.01 0.44 -25.26
N LYS A 105 -13.27 1.13 -26.15
CA LYS A 105 -13.56 1.20 -27.60
C LYS A 105 -13.82 -0.18 -28.23
N TYR A 106 -13.12 -1.22 -27.76
CA TYR A 106 -13.20 -2.57 -28.29
C TYR A 106 -14.10 -3.51 -27.46
N GLN A 107 -14.88 -2.99 -26.51
CA GLN A 107 -15.67 -3.80 -25.55
C GLN A 107 -16.73 -4.71 -26.19
N PHE A 108 -17.07 -4.52 -27.47
CA PHE A 108 -18.03 -5.33 -28.21
C PHE A 108 -17.37 -6.31 -29.19
N ASP A 109 -16.04 -6.27 -29.36
CA ASP A 109 -15.32 -7.21 -30.23
C ASP A 109 -15.25 -8.61 -29.58
N PRO A 110 -15.68 -9.70 -30.25
CA PRO A 110 -15.61 -11.05 -29.69
C PRO A 110 -14.16 -11.49 -29.41
N LYS A 111 -13.15 -11.01 -30.16
CA LYS A 111 -11.72 -11.31 -29.91
C LYS A 111 -11.22 -10.76 -28.57
N VAL A 112 -11.94 -9.80 -27.97
CA VAL A 112 -11.59 -9.11 -26.72
C VAL A 112 -12.27 -9.76 -25.50
N LYS A 113 -13.18 -10.73 -25.69
CA LYS A 113 -13.93 -11.41 -24.60
C LYS A 113 -13.10 -12.46 -23.85
N ILE A 114 -11.99 -12.00 -23.29
CA ILE A 114 -11.00 -12.78 -22.53
C ILE A 114 -11.12 -12.39 -21.05
N PRO A 115 -11.45 -13.33 -20.13
CA PRO A 115 -11.66 -13.00 -18.71
C PRO A 115 -10.50 -12.26 -18.04
N GLN A 116 -9.26 -12.57 -18.43
CA GLN A 116 -8.04 -11.94 -17.92
C GLN A 116 -7.94 -10.46 -18.34
N LEU A 117 -8.39 -10.09 -19.55
CA LEU A 117 -8.44 -8.69 -19.97
C LEU A 117 -9.53 -7.91 -19.21
N GLU A 118 -10.68 -8.54 -18.95
CA GLU A 118 -11.77 -7.95 -18.17
C GLU A 118 -11.36 -7.76 -16.69
N LEU A 119 -10.71 -8.76 -16.09
CA LEU A 119 -10.12 -8.68 -14.75
C LEU A 119 -9.03 -7.61 -14.68
N MET A 120 -8.16 -7.50 -15.68
CA MET A 120 -7.14 -6.45 -15.74
C MET A 120 -7.77 -5.06 -15.92
N TYR A 121 -8.83 -4.92 -16.70
CA TYR A 121 -9.60 -3.67 -16.82
C TYR A 121 -10.20 -3.27 -15.47
N LEU A 122 -10.89 -4.19 -14.78
CA LEU A 122 -11.52 -3.92 -13.48
C LEU A 122 -10.48 -3.61 -12.39
N LEU A 123 -9.32 -4.26 -12.43
CA LEU A 123 -8.18 -3.96 -11.56
C LEU A 123 -7.64 -2.55 -11.83
N VAL A 124 -7.46 -2.16 -13.10
CA VAL A 124 -6.99 -0.81 -13.48
C VAL A 124 -8.01 0.27 -13.14
N ASP A 125 -9.31 0.09 -13.40
CA ASP A 125 -10.35 1.06 -13.00
C ASP A 125 -10.40 1.22 -11.47
N PHE A 126 -10.38 0.12 -10.72
CA PHE A 126 -10.31 0.14 -9.26
C PHE A 126 -9.04 0.85 -8.75
N LEU A 127 -7.85 0.49 -9.24
CA LEU A 127 -6.60 1.19 -8.93
C LEU A 127 -6.67 2.67 -9.31
N SER A 128 -7.36 3.03 -10.41
CA SER A 128 -7.57 4.43 -10.83
C SER A 128 -8.54 5.22 -9.97
N SER A 129 -9.35 4.52 -9.16
CA SER A 129 -10.20 5.16 -8.14
C SER A 129 -9.46 5.35 -6.82
N LEU A 130 -8.49 4.48 -6.50
CA LEU A 130 -7.48 4.76 -5.47
C LEU A 130 -6.56 5.93 -5.92
N HIS A 131 -6.27 6.03 -7.23
CA HIS A 131 -5.50 7.10 -7.90
C HIS A 131 -6.27 8.45 -7.98
N ARG A 132 -7.08 8.82 -6.98
CA ARG A 132 -7.82 10.11 -6.94
C ARG A 132 -7.91 10.69 -5.53
N GLU A 133 -7.79 12.02 -5.43
CA GLU A 133 -8.02 12.76 -4.18
C GLU A 133 -9.46 12.60 -3.66
N LYS A 134 -10.43 12.47 -4.57
CA LYS A 134 -11.82 12.11 -4.25
C LYS A 134 -12.02 10.61 -4.50
N GLN A 135 -12.11 9.85 -3.40
CA GLN A 135 -12.27 8.38 -3.37
C GLN A 135 -13.70 7.93 -3.73
N ASP A 136 -14.36 8.60 -4.68
CA ASP A 136 -15.77 8.40 -5.03
C ASP A 136 -15.98 7.08 -5.80
N GLY A 137 -16.88 6.24 -5.29
CA GLY A 137 -17.26 4.96 -5.91
C GLY A 137 -16.18 3.86 -5.85
N VAL A 138 -15.09 4.05 -5.10
CA VAL A 138 -13.98 3.06 -4.96
C VAL A 138 -14.51 1.66 -4.63
N VAL A 139 -15.39 1.56 -3.62
CA VAL A 139 -15.87 0.25 -3.16
C VAL A 139 -16.98 -0.34 -4.05
N GLU A 140 -17.60 0.47 -4.92
CA GLU A 140 -18.46 -0.07 -5.97
C GLU A 140 -17.62 -0.79 -7.04
N ARG A 141 -16.54 -0.16 -7.52
CA ARG A 141 -15.57 -0.81 -8.43
C ARG A 141 -14.96 -2.06 -7.82
N LEU A 142 -14.62 -2.01 -6.53
CA LEU A 142 -14.07 -3.15 -5.80
C LEU A 142 -15.06 -4.32 -5.70
N ARG A 143 -16.35 -4.06 -5.47
CA ARG A 143 -17.41 -5.08 -5.54
C ARG A 143 -17.56 -5.67 -6.94
N ARG A 144 -17.45 -4.85 -8.00
CA ARG A 144 -17.46 -5.35 -9.39
C ARG A 144 -16.27 -6.27 -9.66
N LEU A 145 -15.07 -5.89 -9.22
CA LEU A 145 -13.85 -6.70 -9.32
C LEU A 145 -13.97 -8.01 -8.54
N GLN A 146 -14.41 -7.96 -7.27
CA GLN A 146 -14.62 -9.15 -6.43
C GLN A 146 -15.62 -10.11 -7.09
N LYS A 147 -16.81 -9.62 -7.49
CA LYS A 147 -17.82 -10.43 -8.19
C LYS A 147 -17.25 -11.11 -9.45
N LYS A 148 -16.38 -10.42 -10.20
CA LYS A 148 -15.74 -10.99 -11.38
C LYS A 148 -14.72 -12.08 -11.03
N ILE A 149 -13.96 -11.93 -9.94
CA ILE A 149 -13.05 -12.96 -9.43
C ILE A 149 -13.86 -14.17 -8.97
N ASP A 150 -14.99 -13.97 -8.28
CA ASP A 150 -15.88 -15.04 -7.83
C ASP A 150 -16.54 -15.81 -9.00
N GLU A 151 -16.84 -15.13 -10.12
CA GLU A 151 -17.29 -15.76 -11.38
C GLU A 151 -16.19 -16.59 -12.08
N CYS A 152 -14.92 -16.33 -11.81
CA CYS A 152 -13.78 -16.93 -12.51
C CYS A 152 -13.21 -18.20 -11.83
N GLN A 153 -14.02 -18.97 -11.10
CA GLN A 153 -13.58 -20.19 -10.38
C GLN A 153 -12.87 -21.24 -11.26
N HIS A 154 -13.25 -21.33 -12.54
CA HIS A 154 -12.61 -22.21 -13.52
C HIS A 154 -11.17 -21.79 -13.90
N MET A 155 -10.72 -20.60 -13.49
CA MET A 155 -9.35 -20.08 -13.72
C MET A 155 -8.39 -20.33 -12.55
N ALA A 156 -8.77 -21.11 -11.53
CA ALA A 156 -7.98 -21.31 -10.33
C ALA A 156 -6.54 -21.85 -10.55
N THR A 157 -6.31 -22.64 -11.61
CA THR A 157 -5.04 -23.39 -11.82
C THR A 157 -4.21 -22.99 -13.03
N LYS A 158 -4.72 -22.15 -13.95
CA LYS A 158 -3.99 -21.72 -15.16
C LYS A 158 -3.56 -20.26 -15.05
N THR A 159 -2.25 -20.03 -14.91
CA THR A 159 -1.63 -18.70 -15.02
C THR A 159 -1.75 -18.12 -16.43
N ASP A 160 -1.69 -18.98 -17.45
CA ASP A 160 -1.47 -18.54 -18.83
C ASP A 160 -2.77 -18.43 -19.62
N PHE A 161 -2.89 -17.33 -20.37
CA PHE A 161 -3.98 -17.05 -21.29
C PHE A 161 -3.45 -16.79 -22.70
N LEU A 162 -4.33 -16.93 -23.69
CA LEU A 162 -4.00 -16.77 -25.11
C LEU A 162 -4.55 -15.44 -25.61
N LEU A 163 -3.65 -14.56 -26.08
CA LEU A 163 -3.99 -13.27 -26.65
C LEU A 163 -3.97 -13.39 -28.19
N PRO A 164 -5.12 -13.27 -28.89
CA PRO A 164 -5.19 -13.51 -30.32
C PRO A 164 -4.53 -12.38 -31.11
N VAL A 165 -3.72 -12.77 -32.10
CA VAL A 165 -3.07 -11.89 -33.07
C VAL A 165 -3.43 -12.40 -34.47
N THR A 166 -3.74 -11.48 -35.39
CA THR A 166 -4.13 -11.82 -36.76
C THR A 166 -2.96 -12.51 -37.47
N LYS A 167 -3.20 -13.68 -38.08
CA LYS A 167 -2.18 -14.47 -38.77
C LYS A 167 -1.41 -13.68 -39.82
N GLN A 168 -0.21 -14.15 -40.15
CA GLN A 168 0.53 -13.71 -41.33
C GLN A 168 0.65 -14.89 -42.30
N PRO A 169 0.51 -14.70 -43.62
CA PRO A 169 0.63 -15.79 -44.59
C PRO A 169 2.01 -16.47 -44.60
N THR A 170 3.02 -15.84 -43.98
CA THR A 170 4.39 -16.33 -43.82
C THR A 170 4.72 -16.83 -42.40
N SER A 171 3.79 -16.80 -41.42
CA SER A 171 4.13 -17.14 -40.01
C SER A 171 4.48 -18.63 -39.82
N SER A 172 4.01 -19.51 -40.70
CA SER A 172 4.15 -20.97 -40.62
C SER A 172 5.59 -21.51 -40.60
N GLN A 173 6.58 -20.75 -41.06
CA GLN A 173 8.01 -21.10 -40.94
C GLN A 173 8.72 -20.41 -39.75
N THR A 174 8.08 -19.44 -39.10
CA THR A 174 8.68 -18.61 -38.03
C THR A 174 8.21 -18.96 -36.61
N ILE A 175 7.18 -19.82 -36.50
CA ILE A 175 6.64 -20.31 -35.23
C ILE A 175 7.04 -21.79 -35.08
N GLY A 176 8.28 -22.02 -34.63
CA GLY A 176 8.77 -23.37 -34.35
C GLY A 176 8.09 -23.98 -33.11
N ASP A 177 7.81 -25.28 -33.16
CA ASP A 177 7.02 -26.00 -32.14
C ASP A 177 7.57 -25.86 -30.70
N GLY A 178 8.90 -25.85 -30.58
CA GLY A 178 9.62 -25.59 -29.32
C GLY A 178 9.42 -24.18 -28.73
N PHE A 179 8.73 -23.26 -29.41
CA PHE A 179 8.39 -21.91 -28.94
C PHE A 179 6.90 -21.69 -28.66
N SER A 180 6.09 -22.76 -28.67
CA SER A 180 4.64 -22.80 -28.37
C SER A 180 4.24 -22.32 -26.96
N PHE A 181 5.23 -21.94 -26.14
CA PHE A 181 5.11 -21.26 -24.84
C PHE A 181 5.26 -19.73 -24.91
N ILE A 182 5.53 -19.15 -26.08
CA ILE A 182 5.57 -17.70 -26.33
C ILE A 182 4.59 -17.34 -27.45
N VAL A 183 4.70 -18.02 -28.60
CA VAL A 183 3.82 -17.87 -29.75
C VAL A 183 3.27 -19.23 -30.10
N ARG A 184 1.94 -19.39 -30.02
CA ARG A 184 1.24 -20.63 -30.35
C ARG A 184 0.52 -20.47 -31.68
N PRO A 185 0.78 -21.34 -32.68
CA PRO A 185 0.10 -21.24 -33.96
C PRO A 185 -1.38 -21.60 -33.78
N GLY A 186 -2.26 -20.86 -34.47
CA GLY A 186 -3.68 -21.20 -34.53
C GLY A 186 -3.93 -22.39 -35.44
N GLY A 187 -4.94 -23.21 -35.12
CA GLY A 187 -5.35 -24.35 -35.93
C GLY A 187 -5.64 -23.98 -37.41
N SER A 188 -5.69 -24.99 -38.28
CA SER A 188 -5.72 -24.84 -39.74
C SER A 188 -6.94 -24.08 -40.30
N GLY A 189 -7.98 -23.84 -39.51
CA GLY A 189 -9.14 -23.00 -39.84
C GLY A 189 -9.29 -21.73 -38.99
N SER A 190 -8.27 -21.33 -38.22
CA SER A 190 -8.28 -20.10 -37.41
C SER A 190 -7.54 -18.96 -38.12
N ASP A 191 -8.14 -17.77 -38.17
CA ASP A 191 -7.53 -16.51 -38.64
C ASP A 191 -6.53 -15.88 -37.66
N SER A 192 -6.35 -16.47 -36.47
CA SER A 192 -5.47 -15.93 -35.43
C SER A 192 -4.45 -16.96 -34.92
N ASP A 193 -3.20 -16.52 -34.83
CA ASP A 193 -2.18 -17.10 -33.96
C ASP A 193 -2.32 -16.48 -32.55
N TYR A 194 -1.60 -16.98 -31.55
CA TYR A 194 -1.77 -16.54 -30.16
C TYR A 194 -0.44 -16.23 -29.49
N LEU A 195 -0.35 -15.07 -28.83
CA LEU A 195 0.68 -14.82 -27.81
C LEU A 195 0.27 -15.51 -26.51
N VAL A 196 1.20 -16.24 -25.91
CA VAL A 196 1.02 -16.86 -24.59
C VAL A 196 1.41 -15.84 -23.53
N MET A 197 0.43 -15.43 -22.73
CA MET A 197 0.56 -14.36 -21.74
C MET A 197 0.26 -14.92 -20.34
N SER A 198 1.18 -14.77 -19.39
CA SER A 198 0.91 -15.13 -18.00
C SER A 198 0.18 -14.00 -17.26
N PHE A 199 -0.78 -14.38 -16.42
CA PHE A 199 -1.58 -13.52 -15.55
C PHE A 199 -1.63 -14.11 -14.14
N MET A 200 -2.17 -13.34 -13.18
CA MET A 200 -2.36 -13.79 -11.81
C MET A 200 -3.52 -14.79 -11.73
N THR A 201 -3.31 -15.87 -10.99
CA THR A 201 -4.37 -16.86 -10.69
C THR A 201 -5.53 -16.23 -9.92
N GLN A 202 -6.69 -16.88 -9.92
CA GLN A 202 -7.85 -16.44 -9.13
C GLN A 202 -7.47 -16.23 -7.65
N MET A 203 -6.67 -17.13 -7.06
CA MET A 203 -6.24 -17.03 -5.66
C MET A 203 -5.27 -15.86 -5.42
N GLU A 204 -4.34 -15.60 -6.35
CA GLU A 204 -3.47 -14.41 -6.31
C GLU A 204 -4.28 -13.11 -6.40
N LEU A 205 -5.32 -13.08 -7.25
CA LEU A 205 -6.26 -11.95 -7.38
C LEU A 205 -7.15 -11.78 -6.14
N THR A 206 -7.62 -12.87 -5.53
CA THR A 206 -8.39 -12.86 -4.29
C THR A 206 -7.55 -12.30 -3.13
N VAL A 207 -6.31 -12.77 -2.96
CA VAL A 207 -5.36 -12.20 -1.97
C VAL A 207 -5.09 -10.72 -2.26
N LEU A 208 -4.88 -10.33 -3.53
CA LEU A 208 -4.78 -8.93 -3.94
C LEU A 208 -5.99 -8.10 -3.51
N VAL A 209 -7.19 -8.61 -3.68
CA VAL A 209 -8.43 -7.91 -3.32
C VAL A 209 -8.59 -7.81 -1.80
N TYR A 210 -8.31 -8.85 -1.01
CA TYR A 210 -8.27 -8.73 0.46
C TYR A 210 -7.25 -7.69 0.94
N VAL A 211 -6.11 -7.60 0.26
CA VAL A 211 -5.08 -6.60 0.55
C VAL A 211 -5.53 -5.19 0.19
N PHE A 212 -6.10 -4.98 -1.00
CA PHE A 212 -6.52 -3.65 -1.43
C PHE A 212 -7.82 -3.18 -0.79
N LEU A 213 -8.74 -4.09 -0.44
CA LEU A 213 -9.88 -3.84 0.45
C LEU A 213 -9.42 -3.03 1.65
N LEU A 214 -8.35 -3.49 2.31
CA LEU A 214 -7.79 -2.80 3.47
C LEU A 214 -6.71 -1.76 3.20
N ARG A 215 -6.15 -1.63 1.97
CA ARG A 215 -5.28 -0.49 1.64
C ARG A 215 -6.04 0.84 1.64
N SER A 216 -7.38 0.81 1.61
CA SER A 216 -8.23 1.96 1.94
C SER A 216 -8.29 2.29 3.45
N SER A 217 -7.74 1.43 4.32
CA SER A 217 -7.80 1.57 5.79
C SER A 217 -6.43 1.56 6.49
N ASN A 218 -5.40 0.84 6.01
CA ASN A 218 -3.97 1.05 6.36
C ASN A 218 -2.99 0.29 5.43
N SER A 219 -1.67 0.54 5.55
CA SER A 219 -0.68 0.24 4.48
C SER A 219 0.63 -0.48 4.88
N ALA A 220 0.91 -1.65 4.27
CA ALA A 220 2.11 -2.03 3.45
C ALA A 220 2.07 -3.63 2.96
N LEU A 221 2.24 -4.73 0.90
CA LEU A 221 2.32 -6.06 0.16
C LEU A 221 3.39 -6.10 -0.97
N PRO A 222 4.14 -7.22 -1.13
CA PRO A 222 5.07 -7.51 -2.24
C PRO A 222 4.82 -8.94 -2.81
N HIS A 223 5.74 -9.72 -3.42
CA HIS A 223 6.81 -9.34 -4.36
C HIS A 223 6.56 -9.67 -5.86
N ARG A 224 5.68 -10.62 -6.23
CA ARG A 224 5.09 -10.65 -7.60
C ARG A 224 4.07 -9.55 -7.83
N ILE A 225 3.28 -9.27 -6.81
CA ILE A 225 2.47 -8.05 -6.76
C ILE A 225 3.40 -6.84 -6.82
N ARG A 226 4.57 -6.89 -6.15
CA ARG A 226 5.64 -5.90 -6.39
C ARG A 226 6.17 -5.98 -7.83
N SER A 227 6.35 -7.11 -8.52
CA SER A 227 6.68 -7.10 -9.96
C SER A 227 5.55 -6.57 -10.88
N PHE A 228 4.29 -6.59 -10.45
CA PHE A 228 3.19 -5.95 -11.19
C PHE A 228 3.04 -4.45 -10.82
N LEU A 229 3.65 -4.02 -9.69
CA LEU A 229 3.54 -2.68 -9.10
C LEU A 229 4.89 -1.96 -8.89
N GLU A 230 6.04 -2.51 -9.28
CA GLU A 230 7.39 -1.93 -9.45
C GLU A 230 7.62 -1.53 -10.90
N HIS A 231 6.80 -2.06 -11.79
CA HIS A 231 6.83 -1.84 -13.21
C HIS A 231 6.37 -0.40 -13.62
N ALA A 232 7.31 0.58 -13.67
CA ALA A 232 7.21 2.08 -13.68
C ALA A 232 7.25 2.73 -12.27
N ASP A 233 6.56 3.84 -11.87
CA ASP A 233 6.30 4.12 -10.42
C ASP A 233 5.05 4.90 -9.86
N ILE A 234 4.15 4.19 -9.13
CA ILE A 234 2.85 4.64 -8.49
C ILE A 234 3.08 5.69 -7.42
N ASP A 235 4.21 5.57 -6.75
CA ASP A 235 4.36 5.91 -5.34
C ASP A 235 4.53 7.42 -5.08
N GLY A 236 3.88 8.23 -5.92
CA GLY A 236 3.86 9.69 -5.91
C GLY A 236 2.67 10.33 -5.20
N ARG A 237 1.42 9.89 -5.43
CA ARG A 237 0.25 10.77 -5.20
C ARG A 237 -0.91 10.23 -4.36
N PHE A 238 -0.92 8.94 -3.98
CA PHE A 238 -2.13 8.30 -3.42
C PHE A 238 -2.00 7.85 -1.99
N THR A 239 -1.95 8.89 -1.15
CA THR A 239 -1.92 8.82 0.29
C THR A 239 -3.06 9.68 0.85
N MET A 240 -4.03 8.99 1.45
CA MET A 240 -5.17 9.45 2.27
C MET A 240 -6.53 9.61 1.58
N GLY A 241 -7.58 9.23 2.33
CA GLY A 241 -8.99 9.41 1.95
C GLY A 241 -9.93 8.22 2.23
N GLY A 242 -9.43 7.01 2.51
CA GLY A 242 -10.27 5.79 2.53
C GLY A 242 -10.94 5.43 3.87
N VAL A 243 -10.39 5.87 5.00
CA VAL A 243 -10.75 5.40 6.37
C VAL A 243 -12.21 5.69 6.74
N VAL A 244 -12.88 6.63 6.06
CA VAL A 244 -14.28 7.02 6.28
C VAL A 244 -15.27 5.89 5.99
N TYR A 245 -15.11 5.19 4.86
CA TYR A 245 -16.28 4.68 4.13
C TYR A 245 -16.59 3.19 4.36
N LEU A 246 -15.62 2.40 4.82
CA LEU A 246 -15.78 0.94 4.95
C LEU A 246 -16.81 0.49 5.99
N HIS A 247 -17.13 1.34 6.99
CA HIS A 247 -18.21 1.12 7.97
C HIS A 247 -19.62 1.02 7.32
N LYS A 248 -19.75 1.22 5.99
CA LYS A 248 -21.04 1.27 5.29
C LYS A 248 -21.19 0.25 4.15
N LEU A 249 -20.19 -0.60 3.88
CA LEU A 249 -20.19 -1.49 2.71
C LEU A 249 -20.09 -2.99 3.04
N THR A 250 -19.73 -3.35 4.27
CA THR A 250 -20.06 -4.66 4.86
C THR A 250 -21.34 -4.52 5.69
N SER A 251 -22.39 -5.27 5.32
CA SER A 251 -23.62 -5.39 6.14
C SER A 251 -23.48 -6.47 7.23
N THR A 252 -22.23 -6.83 7.56
CA THR A 252 -21.82 -7.94 8.41
C THR A 252 -20.61 -7.51 9.23
N LYS A 253 -20.49 -8.06 10.45
CA LYS A 253 -19.63 -7.53 11.54
C LYS A 253 -18.11 -7.76 11.37
N ALA A 254 -17.62 -7.96 10.15
CA ALA A 254 -16.22 -8.26 9.91
C ALA A 254 -15.35 -7.01 10.12
N SER A 255 -14.39 -7.11 11.04
CA SER A 255 -13.36 -6.11 11.28
C SER A 255 -12.37 -6.04 10.10
N SER A 256 -11.62 -4.95 10.07
CA SER A 256 -10.56 -4.77 9.10
C SER A 256 -9.47 -5.87 9.26
N ALA A 257 -9.11 -6.19 10.51
CA ALA A 257 -8.19 -7.28 10.85
C ALA A 257 -8.63 -8.65 10.30
N ASP A 258 -9.93 -8.96 10.34
CA ASP A 258 -10.48 -10.25 9.94
C ASP A 258 -10.21 -10.57 8.47
N LEU A 259 -10.14 -9.54 7.62
CA LEU A 259 -9.87 -9.64 6.19
C LEU A 259 -8.38 -9.93 5.91
N TRP A 260 -7.46 -9.33 6.66
CA TRP A 260 -6.03 -9.68 6.59
C TRP A 260 -5.77 -11.08 7.16
N GLN A 261 -6.43 -11.48 8.24
CA GLN A 261 -6.36 -12.84 8.76
C GLN A 261 -6.93 -13.88 7.77
N GLN A 262 -7.98 -13.55 7.01
CA GLN A 262 -8.45 -14.38 5.89
C GLN A 262 -7.39 -14.48 4.78
N GLY A 263 -6.73 -13.38 4.42
CA GLY A 263 -5.59 -13.38 3.48
C GLY A 263 -4.46 -14.32 3.92
N LEU A 264 -4.06 -14.26 5.20
CA LEU A 264 -3.05 -15.17 5.77
C LEU A 264 -3.49 -16.64 5.74
N LYS A 265 -4.77 -16.94 6.01
CA LYS A 265 -5.33 -18.30 5.91
C LYS A 265 -5.30 -18.84 4.48
N ILE A 266 -5.64 -18.01 3.49
CA ILE A 266 -5.55 -18.37 2.06
C ILE A 266 -4.11 -18.66 1.64
N LEU A 267 -3.13 -17.90 2.14
CA LEU A 267 -1.70 -18.15 1.86
C LEU A 267 -1.22 -19.47 2.47
N GLY A 268 -1.56 -19.75 3.73
CA GLY A 268 -1.26 -21.06 4.35
C GLY A 268 -1.92 -22.24 3.65
N TYR A 269 -3.13 -22.05 3.10
CA TYR A 269 -3.78 -23.02 2.22
C TYR A 269 -2.99 -23.23 0.92
N LEU A 270 -2.59 -22.15 0.23
CA LEU A 270 -1.81 -22.23 -1.02
C LEU A 270 -0.45 -22.91 -0.84
N ASP A 271 0.27 -22.62 0.24
CA ASP A 271 1.59 -23.22 0.48
C ASP A 271 1.47 -24.72 0.78
N SER A 272 0.47 -25.13 1.58
CA SER A 272 0.21 -26.56 1.85
C SER A 272 -0.33 -27.34 0.63
N HIS A 273 -1.29 -26.77 -0.10
CA HIS A 273 -1.97 -27.44 -1.22
C HIS A 273 -1.24 -27.31 -2.56
N SER A 274 -0.12 -26.57 -2.61
CA SER A 274 0.84 -26.63 -3.73
C SER A 274 1.32 -28.05 -4.03
N SER A 275 1.26 -28.94 -3.04
CA SER A 275 1.64 -30.36 -3.09
C SER A 275 0.56 -31.31 -3.66
N THR A 276 -0.73 -30.90 -3.66
CA THR A 276 -1.87 -31.83 -3.82
C THR A 276 -2.76 -31.56 -5.02
N LEU A 277 -2.70 -30.36 -5.61
CA LEU A 277 -3.52 -29.97 -6.78
C LEU A 277 -2.93 -30.43 -8.14
N THR A 278 -1.81 -31.15 -8.16
CA THR A 278 -0.96 -31.33 -9.35
C THR A 278 -1.04 -32.72 -9.99
N SER A 279 -2.23 -33.30 -10.14
CA SER A 279 -2.38 -34.64 -10.76
C SER A 279 -2.43 -34.63 -12.30
N GLU A 280 -2.82 -33.52 -12.93
CA GLU A 280 -3.03 -33.46 -14.40
C GLU A 280 -2.53 -32.16 -15.07
N ALA A 281 -2.10 -31.16 -14.31
CA ALA A 281 -1.63 -29.89 -14.84
C ALA A 281 -0.10 -29.84 -14.94
N SER A 282 0.43 -29.44 -16.11
CA SER A 282 1.87 -29.25 -16.35
C SER A 282 2.51 -28.40 -15.24
N HIS A 283 3.49 -28.95 -14.55
CA HIS A 283 4.20 -28.22 -13.48
C HIS A 283 4.81 -26.92 -14.03
N PRO A 284 4.69 -25.79 -13.31
CA PRO A 284 5.38 -24.56 -13.70
C PRO A 284 6.90 -24.76 -13.58
N PRO A 285 7.71 -24.19 -14.49
CA PRO A 285 9.16 -24.35 -14.46
C PRO A 285 9.74 -23.80 -13.15
N LEU A 286 10.80 -24.44 -12.62
CA LEU A 286 11.31 -24.17 -11.26
C LEU A 286 11.54 -22.68 -10.95
N GLY A 287 12.07 -21.90 -11.91
CA GLY A 287 12.28 -20.45 -11.72
C GLY A 287 11.00 -19.62 -11.56
N GLU A 288 9.87 -20.13 -12.07
CA GLU A 288 8.54 -19.53 -11.89
C GLU A 288 7.96 -19.93 -10.52
N ALA A 289 8.11 -21.21 -10.12
CA ALA A 289 7.72 -21.70 -8.80
C ALA A 289 8.49 -21.00 -7.66
N VAL A 290 9.80 -20.79 -7.81
CA VAL A 290 10.62 -20.00 -6.87
C VAL A 290 10.06 -18.58 -6.73
N LYS A 291 9.82 -17.89 -7.85
CA LYS A 291 9.17 -16.57 -7.85
C LYS A 291 7.78 -16.57 -7.21
N GLN A 292 7.00 -17.66 -7.28
CA GLN A 292 5.70 -17.76 -6.60
C GLN A 292 5.87 -17.85 -5.08
N ARG A 293 6.87 -18.59 -4.61
CA ARG A 293 7.20 -18.68 -3.17
C ARG A 293 7.76 -17.37 -2.63
N GLU A 294 8.68 -16.73 -3.35
CA GLU A 294 9.21 -15.39 -3.01
C GLU A 294 8.09 -14.37 -2.84
N TRP A 295 7.06 -14.44 -3.71
CA TRP A 295 5.85 -13.65 -3.56
C TRP A 295 5.08 -13.98 -2.28
N ARG A 296 4.66 -15.23 -2.07
CA ARG A 296 3.83 -15.63 -0.90
C ARG A 296 4.50 -15.27 0.43
N ALA A 297 5.81 -15.50 0.55
CA ALA A 297 6.62 -15.11 1.70
C ALA A 297 6.56 -13.59 1.94
N SER A 298 6.83 -12.81 0.90
CA SER A 298 6.71 -11.35 0.92
C SER A 298 5.30 -10.86 1.33
N VAL A 299 4.24 -11.45 0.74
CA VAL A 299 2.84 -11.13 1.04
C VAL A 299 2.53 -11.36 2.51
N ARG A 300 2.94 -12.52 3.04
CA ARG A 300 2.79 -12.90 4.45
C ARG A 300 3.50 -11.89 5.36
N CYS A 301 4.76 -11.56 5.07
CA CYS A 301 5.55 -10.59 5.82
C CYS A 301 4.83 -9.23 5.94
N TYR A 302 4.47 -8.61 4.81
CA TYR A 302 3.76 -7.31 4.76
C TYR A 302 2.37 -7.35 5.42
N LEU A 303 1.61 -8.45 5.29
CA LEU A 303 0.33 -8.65 6.02
C LEU A 303 0.53 -8.73 7.55
N ASN A 304 1.59 -9.39 8.01
CA ASN A 304 1.92 -9.46 9.43
C ASN A 304 2.36 -8.10 9.97
N LEU A 305 3.24 -7.36 9.27
CA LEU A 305 3.63 -6.00 9.66
C LEU A 305 2.40 -5.06 9.75
N LEU A 306 1.43 -5.23 8.86
CA LEU A 306 0.16 -4.51 8.88
C LEU A 306 -0.72 -4.83 10.10
N LEU A 307 -0.89 -6.11 10.41
CA LEU A 307 -1.61 -6.55 11.62
C LEU A 307 -0.88 -6.11 12.89
N GLY A 308 0.45 -6.10 12.90
CA GLY A 308 1.28 -5.57 13.98
C GLY A 308 1.07 -4.06 14.20
N LEU A 309 1.04 -3.25 13.14
CA LEU A 309 0.72 -1.81 13.27
C LEU A 309 -0.71 -1.57 13.79
N LEU A 310 -1.66 -2.39 13.36
CA LEU A 310 -3.04 -2.31 13.86
C LEU A 310 -3.12 -2.70 15.35
N ALA A 311 -2.44 -3.78 15.77
CA ALA A 311 -2.32 -4.19 17.16
C ALA A 311 -1.63 -3.14 18.03
N ALA A 312 -0.57 -2.50 17.53
CA ALA A 312 0.11 -1.39 18.22
C ALA A 312 -0.82 -0.20 18.43
N SER A 313 -1.70 0.12 17.45
CA SER A 313 -2.70 1.18 17.60
C SER A 313 -3.79 0.88 18.66
N GLY A 314 -3.95 -0.40 19.05
CA GLY A 314 -4.77 -0.86 20.17
C GLY A 314 -3.99 -1.20 21.46
N CYS A 315 -2.69 -0.87 21.53
CA CYS A 315 -1.78 -1.24 22.63
C CYS A 315 -1.69 -2.75 22.93
N SER A 316 -1.95 -3.63 21.94
CA SER A 316 -1.92 -5.08 22.10
C SER A 316 -0.54 -5.68 21.83
N TRP A 317 0.44 -5.35 22.67
CA TRP A 317 1.88 -5.55 22.40
C TRP A 317 2.30 -7.00 22.19
N ASP A 318 1.68 -7.98 22.87
CA ASP A 318 1.89 -9.40 22.60
C ASP A 318 1.55 -9.79 21.15
N ALA A 319 0.46 -9.25 20.61
CA ALA A 319 0.09 -9.47 19.21
C ALA A 319 1.07 -8.78 18.24
N VAL A 320 1.61 -7.61 18.60
CA VAL A 320 2.69 -6.95 17.84
C VAL A 320 3.93 -7.85 17.79
N LYS A 321 4.35 -8.39 18.94
CA LYS A 321 5.49 -9.31 19.08
C LYS A 321 5.31 -10.60 18.27
N HIS A 322 4.12 -11.19 18.32
CA HIS A 322 3.78 -12.36 17.50
C HIS A 322 3.84 -12.05 16.00
N HIS A 323 3.24 -10.94 15.56
CA HIS A 323 3.27 -10.54 14.15
C HIS A 323 4.66 -10.13 13.66
N LEU A 324 5.53 -9.58 14.52
CA LEU A 324 6.95 -9.37 14.19
C LEU A 324 7.67 -10.71 13.94
N ALA A 325 7.56 -11.68 14.85
CA ALA A 325 8.17 -13.01 14.66
C ALA A 325 7.64 -13.74 13.42
N GLU A 326 6.35 -13.61 13.11
CA GLU A 326 5.71 -14.14 11.90
C GLU A 326 6.04 -13.36 10.61
N ALA A 327 6.57 -12.14 10.72
CA ALA A 327 7.13 -11.38 9.60
C ALA A 327 8.60 -11.75 9.36
N GLU A 328 9.38 -11.95 10.43
CA GLU A 328 10.77 -12.43 10.41
C GLU A 328 10.86 -13.87 9.85
N ALA A 329 10.01 -14.79 10.32
CA ALA A 329 9.92 -16.15 9.80
C ALA A 329 9.45 -16.22 8.33
N ALA A 330 8.91 -15.12 7.79
CA ALA A 330 8.49 -14.98 6.41
C ALA A 330 9.50 -14.21 5.53
N GLU A 331 10.70 -13.91 6.05
CA GLU A 331 11.71 -13.17 5.28
C GLU A 331 12.24 -13.94 4.06
N SER A 332 12.59 -13.17 3.04
CA SER A 332 13.16 -13.62 1.79
C SER A 332 14.12 -12.55 1.27
N PRO A 333 15.02 -12.85 0.31
CA PRO A 333 15.89 -11.83 -0.31
C PRO A 333 15.15 -10.63 -0.90
N SER A 334 13.82 -10.76 -1.09
CA SER A 334 12.92 -9.76 -1.63
C SER A 334 12.26 -8.86 -0.55
N THR A 335 12.19 -9.30 0.71
CA THR A 335 11.70 -8.47 1.84
C THR A 335 12.81 -7.65 2.49
N THR A 336 14.05 -8.16 2.47
CA THR A 336 15.22 -7.51 3.09
C THR A 336 15.57 -6.14 2.46
N ALA A 337 15.07 -5.84 1.26
CA ALA A 337 15.37 -4.60 0.53
C ALA A 337 14.11 -3.83 0.07
N GLY A 338 14.02 -2.55 0.45
CA GLY A 338 12.99 -1.61 -0.01
C GLY A 338 11.91 -1.33 1.05
N PRO A 339 10.68 -0.98 0.66
CA PRO A 339 9.68 -0.43 1.59
C PRO A 339 9.19 -1.42 2.67
N ILE A 340 9.51 -2.71 2.56
CA ILE A 340 9.17 -3.72 3.57
C ILE A 340 10.17 -3.71 4.72
N SER A 341 11.48 -3.65 4.45
CA SER A 341 12.46 -3.49 5.52
C SER A 341 12.29 -2.13 6.21
N THR A 342 11.96 -1.06 5.48
CA THR A 342 11.56 0.23 6.07
C THR A 342 10.36 0.10 7.02
N LEU A 343 9.30 -0.65 6.68
CA LEU A 343 8.16 -0.83 7.60
C LEU A 343 8.48 -1.80 8.75
N HIS A 344 9.23 -2.87 8.50
CA HIS A 344 9.64 -3.83 9.53
C HIS A 344 10.43 -3.11 10.63
N LEU A 345 11.36 -2.25 10.23
CA LEU A 345 12.16 -1.40 11.10
C LEU A 345 11.29 -0.38 11.87
N TYR A 346 10.34 0.25 11.19
CA TYR A 346 9.39 1.18 11.84
C TYR A 346 8.53 0.48 12.90
N LEU A 347 8.02 -0.73 12.60
CA LEU A 347 7.24 -1.51 13.56
C LEU A 347 8.08 -1.97 14.76
N LYS A 348 9.35 -2.30 14.57
CA LYS A 348 10.29 -2.59 15.67
C LYS A 348 10.50 -1.36 16.56
N GLY A 349 10.71 -0.18 15.98
CA GLY A 349 10.79 1.08 16.72
C GLY A 349 9.53 1.38 17.52
N VAL A 350 8.35 1.24 16.90
CA VAL A 350 7.04 1.42 17.55
C VAL A 350 6.79 0.39 18.67
N TYR A 351 7.20 -0.87 18.49
CA TYR A 351 7.07 -1.91 19.52
C TYR A 351 7.94 -1.58 20.74
N CYS A 352 9.22 -1.27 20.55
CA CYS A 352 10.12 -0.91 21.64
C CYS A 352 9.62 0.34 22.38
N GLN A 353 9.16 1.37 21.64
CA GLN A 353 8.57 2.58 22.21
C GLN A 353 7.29 2.29 23.03
N GLY A 354 6.46 1.35 22.58
CA GLY A 354 5.22 0.96 23.26
C GLY A 354 5.42 0.18 24.56
N VAL A 355 6.50 -0.62 24.63
CA VAL A 355 6.91 -1.38 25.82
C VAL A 355 7.76 -0.52 26.78
N GLY A 356 8.27 0.63 26.33
CA GLY A 356 9.10 1.56 27.12
C GLY A 356 10.62 1.35 26.98
N ASP A 357 11.04 0.50 26.04
CA ASP A 357 12.44 0.29 25.65
C ASP A 357 12.87 1.40 24.67
N PHE A 358 13.11 2.59 25.24
CA PHE A 358 13.43 3.77 24.44
C PHE A 358 14.83 3.73 23.81
N ASP A 359 15.79 3.00 24.39
CA ASP A 359 17.10 2.78 23.80
C ASP A 359 17.00 2.05 22.44
N ASN A 360 16.33 0.89 22.41
CA ASN A 360 16.10 0.17 21.15
C ASN A 360 15.12 0.89 20.23
N ALA A 361 14.14 1.63 20.77
CA ALA A 361 13.25 2.46 19.95
C ALA A 361 14.03 3.53 19.17
N LEU A 362 14.93 4.26 19.83
CA LEU A 362 15.77 5.26 19.19
C LEU A 362 16.73 4.62 18.18
N TYR A 363 17.36 3.48 18.52
CA TYR A 363 18.22 2.74 17.59
C TYR A 363 17.51 2.41 16.28
N TYR A 364 16.28 1.88 16.32
CA TYR A 364 15.52 1.57 15.10
C TYR A 364 14.98 2.81 14.39
N LEU A 365 14.56 3.87 15.10
CA LEU A 365 13.95 5.07 14.51
C LEU A 365 14.98 6.10 13.99
N GLN A 366 16.28 5.93 14.30
CA GLN A 366 17.38 6.79 13.82
C GLN A 366 18.09 6.25 12.57
N ASP A 367 17.70 5.07 12.05
CA ASP A 367 18.30 4.42 10.88
C ASP A 367 18.28 5.28 9.60
N GLU A 368 19.28 5.09 8.73
CA GLU A 368 19.45 5.82 7.47
C GLU A 368 18.22 5.69 6.53
N ALA A 369 17.47 4.58 6.61
CA ALA A 369 16.21 4.39 5.88
C ALA A 369 15.11 5.40 6.24
N PHE A 370 15.27 6.15 7.35
CA PHE A 370 14.38 7.24 7.77
C PHE A 370 15.00 8.64 7.56
N SER A 371 16.11 8.76 6.83
CA SER A 371 16.73 10.05 6.51
C SER A 371 15.79 10.95 5.70
N LEU A 372 15.64 12.22 6.14
CA LEU A 372 14.85 13.26 5.46
C LEU A 372 15.69 14.12 4.51
N ALA A 373 17.02 14.07 4.64
CA ALA A 373 17.97 14.95 3.95
C ALA A 373 18.34 14.53 2.51
N VAL A 374 17.86 13.38 2.04
CA VAL A 374 18.13 12.83 0.71
C VAL A 374 17.03 13.25 -0.28
N ASP A 375 17.35 13.28 -1.58
CA ASP A 375 16.37 13.38 -2.67
C ASP A 375 15.55 12.06 -2.75
N MET A 376 14.69 11.86 -1.74
CA MET A 376 14.18 10.55 -1.34
C MET A 376 13.30 9.91 -2.42
N PRO A 377 13.60 8.66 -2.84
CA PRO A 377 12.74 7.95 -3.77
C PRO A 377 11.39 7.62 -3.10
N LYS A 378 10.31 8.08 -3.74
CA LYS A 378 8.90 7.74 -3.43
C LYS A 378 8.34 8.34 -2.13
N HIS A 379 7.06 8.73 -2.20
CA HIS A 379 6.39 9.43 -1.11
C HIS A 379 6.06 8.50 0.06
N SER A 380 5.84 7.20 -0.20
CA SER A 380 5.51 6.20 0.84
C SER A 380 6.65 5.98 1.84
N GLN A 381 7.91 5.97 1.40
CA GLN A 381 9.06 5.86 2.31
C GLN A 381 9.27 7.17 3.09
N ARG A 382 9.10 8.32 2.43
CA ARG A 382 9.11 9.65 3.09
C ARG A 382 8.06 9.77 4.20
N HIS A 383 6.89 9.15 4.06
CA HIS A 383 5.87 9.16 5.13
C HIS A 383 6.30 8.38 6.37
N LEU A 384 6.98 7.23 6.22
CA LEU A 384 7.52 6.48 7.36
C LEU A 384 8.67 7.23 8.04
N ALA A 385 9.53 7.89 7.25
CA ALA A 385 10.58 8.77 7.77
C ALA A 385 10.00 9.93 8.61
N LEU A 386 8.95 10.61 8.13
CA LEU A 386 8.27 11.66 8.88
C LEU A 386 7.66 11.13 10.18
N LEU A 387 7.02 9.95 10.18
CA LEU A 387 6.46 9.34 11.39
C LEU A 387 7.56 8.92 12.38
N ALA A 388 8.66 8.34 11.91
CA ALA A 388 9.81 8.00 12.75
C ALA A 388 10.42 9.24 13.42
N ALA A 389 10.51 10.36 12.69
CA ALA A 389 10.95 11.64 13.21
C ALA A 389 9.98 12.24 14.25
N MET A 390 8.66 12.11 14.05
CA MET A 390 7.65 12.48 15.06
C MET A 390 7.78 11.65 16.35
N ASN A 391 7.97 10.34 16.21
CA ASN A 391 8.15 9.44 17.35
C ASN A 391 9.43 9.77 18.14
N ARG A 392 10.55 10.04 17.45
CA ARG A 392 11.79 10.53 18.05
C ARG A 392 11.60 11.83 18.83
N LEU A 393 10.91 12.83 18.25
CA LEU A 393 10.61 14.10 18.93
C LEU A 393 9.83 13.89 20.24
N TRP A 394 8.92 12.92 20.30
CA TRP A 394 8.24 12.54 21.54
C TRP A 394 9.12 11.76 22.54
N ILE A 395 10.01 10.87 22.09
CA ILE A 395 10.95 10.17 22.99
C ILE A 395 11.92 11.18 23.64
N MET A 396 12.39 12.18 22.89
CA MET A 396 13.26 13.26 23.41
C MET A 396 12.56 14.21 24.42
N GLN A 397 11.28 13.98 24.77
CA GLN A 397 10.62 14.69 25.86
C GLN A 397 10.86 14.03 27.24
N GLU A 398 11.32 12.78 27.27
CA GLU A 398 11.73 12.11 28.51
C GLU A 398 13.11 12.63 28.94
N PRO A 399 13.31 13.10 30.20
CA PRO A 399 14.55 13.77 30.62
C PRO A 399 15.86 12.96 30.47
N ARG A 400 15.78 11.64 30.25
CA ARG A 400 16.92 10.77 29.97
C ARG A 400 17.43 10.86 28.53
N TYR A 401 16.56 11.26 27.61
CA TYR A 401 16.81 11.28 26.16
C TYR A 401 16.68 12.69 25.56
N GLN A 402 16.64 13.72 26.40
CA GLN A 402 16.46 15.11 25.99
C GLN A 402 17.71 15.66 25.28
N ASP A 403 17.58 15.92 23.98
CA ASP A 403 18.51 16.74 23.20
C ASP A 403 17.76 17.98 22.68
N ASP A 404 17.92 19.10 23.38
CA ASP A 404 17.32 20.39 23.03
C ASP A 404 17.72 20.86 21.62
N ARG A 405 18.96 20.55 21.19
CA ARG A 405 19.48 20.95 19.89
C ARG A 405 18.87 20.10 18.79
N GLN A 406 18.95 18.77 18.89
CA GLN A 406 18.36 17.86 17.91
C GLN A 406 16.86 18.08 17.78
N THR A 407 16.17 18.37 18.89
CA THR A 407 14.75 18.74 18.89
C THR A 407 14.48 19.99 18.04
N ILE A 408 15.28 21.05 18.18
CA ILE A 408 15.14 22.27 17.37
C ILE A 408 15.52 22.02 15.90
N ASP A 409 16.65 21.36 15.65
CA ASP A 409 17.15 21.08 14.30
C ASP A 409 16.14 20.21 13.51
N MET A 410 15.56 19.17 14.11
CA MET A 410 14.49 18.36 13.51
C MET A 410 13.20 19.14 13.27
N ILE A 411 12.80 20.04 14.17
CA ILE A 411 11.60 20.87 13.97
C ILE A 411 11.76 21.79 12.75
N ASN A 412 12.96 22.34 12.54
CA ASN A 412 13.27 23.18 11.39
C ASN A 412 13.30 22.40 10.07
N GLU A 413 13.77 21.15 10.08
CA GLU A 413 13.75 20.24 8.91
C GLU A 413 12.33 19.80 8.55
N MET A 414 11.49 19.46 9.54
CA MET A 414 10.17 18.89 9.31
C MET A 414 9.08 19.92 8.95
N GLU A 415 9.11 21.14 9.52
CA GLU A 415 8.09 22.18 9.27
C GLU A 415 7.81 22.44 7.77
N PRO A 416 8.81 22.69 6.88
CA PRO A 416 8.53 22.95 5.47
C PRO A 416 8.00 21.71 4.71
N ILE A 417 8.17 20.51 5.25
CA ILE A 417 7.68 19.26 4.65
C ILE A 417 6.24 18.98 5.13
N CYS A 418 5.98 19.12 6.43
CA CYS A 418 4.72 18.71 7.04
C CYS A 418 3.62 19.79 7.02
N ARG A 419 3.96 21.08 7.01
CA ARG A 419 3.01 22.18 7.20
C ARG A 419 1.89 22.21 6.14
N ASP A 420 2.25 22.20 4.86
CA ASP A 420 1.30 22.30 3.74
C ASP A 420 1.15 20.94 3.02
N HIS A 421 1.41 19.86 3.77
CA HIS A 421 1.41 18.50 3.26
C HIS A 421 0.00 18.03 2.87
N PRO A 422 -0.21 17.37 1.71
CA PRO A 422 -1.55 17.02 1.20
C PRO A 422 -2.30 16.06 2.13
N ASN A 423 -1.57 15.13 2.75
CA ASN A 423 -2.04 14.26 3.83
C ASN A 423 -2.35 15.09 5.10
N ILE A 424 -3.60 15.57 5.22
CA ILE A 424 -4.51 14.90 6.16
C ILE A 424 -3.95 14.70 7.58
N GLU A 425 -3.90 13.43 7.94
CA GLU A 425 -3.47 12.88 9.20
C GLU A 425 -1.98 13.16 9.52
N ILE A 426 -1.08 13.29 8.54
CA ILE A 426 0.32 13.70 8.76
C ILE A 426 0.39 15.18 9.18
N ARG A 427 -0.37 16.06 8.53
CA ARG A 427 -0.42 17.50 8.89
C ARG A 427 -1.07 17.70 10.27
N GLY A 428 -2.11 16.90 10.57
CA GLY A 428 -2.71 16.82 11.91
C GLY A 428 -1.74 16.31 12.97
N ALA A 429 -1.06 15.19 12.73
CA ALA A 429 -0.07 14.61 13.63
C ALA A 429 1.12 15.55 13.88
N TRP A 430 1.66 16.17 12.82
CA TRP A 430 2.70 17.19 12.94
C TRP A 430 2.27 18.35 13.84
N SER A 431 1.05 18.86 13.63
CA SER A 431 0.51 19.94 14.44
C SER A 431 0.32 19.53 15.92
N CYS A 432 -0.05 18.27 16.19
CA CYS A 432 -0.08 17.70 17.55
C CYS A 432 1.33 17.63 18.18
N VAL A 433 2.32 17.09 17.47
CA VAL A 433 3.74 17.03 17.92
C VAL A 433 4.23 18.43 18.24
N LYS A 434 4.13 19.35 17.28
CA LYS A 434 4.64 20.72 17.38
C LYS A 434 3.95 21.55 18.48
N ALA A 435 2.69 21.27 18.81
CA ALA A 435 1.99 21.89 19.93
C ALA A 435 2.40 21.30 21.30
N THR A 436 2.71 20.00 21.36
CA THR A 436 3.04 19.28 22.61
C THR A 436 4.50 19.40 23.02
N VAL A 437 5.43 19.26 22.06
CA VAL A 437 6.88 19.30 22.27
C VAL A 437 7.35 20.56 23.00
N VAL A 438 8.07 20.34 24.09
CA VAL A 438 8.81 21.35 24.85
C VAL A 438 10.17 21.59 24.19
N THR A 439 10.69 22.79 24.35
CA THR A 439 11.88 23.30 23.66
C THR A 439 12.61 24.26 24.59
N ASN A 440 13.91 24.44 24.35
CA ASN A 440 14.77 25.31 25.16
C ASN A 440 15.52 26.29 24.23
N PRO A 441 15.20 27.60 24.22
CA PRO A 441 14.19 28.27 25.03
C PRO A 441 12.74 27.89 24.65
N PRO A 442 11.78 28.00 25.60
CA PRO A 442 10.40 27.56 25.38
C PRO A 442 9.66 28.44 24.37
N ARG A 443 9.01 27.79 23.39
CA ARG A 443 8.15 28.45 22.40
C ARG A 443 7.01 29.25 23.05
N GLN A 444 6.70 30.41 22.45
CA GLN A 444 5.63 31.29 22.93
C GLN A 444 4.28 30.58 22.99
N ARG A 445 3.54 30.76 24.10
CA ARG A 445 2.23 30.12 24.31
C ARG A 445 1.22 30.39 23.18
N ASN A 446 1.26 31.58 22.56
CA ASN A 446 0.37 31.91 21.44
C ASN A 446 0.65 31.03 20.21
N GLN A 447 1.91 30.79 19.86
CA GLN A 447 2.27 29.89 18.76
C GLN A 447 1.81 28.45 19.04
N ARG A 448 1.99 27.97 20.29
CA ARG A 448 1.50 26.63 20.70
C ARG A 448 -0.03 26.53 20.63
N LYS A 449 -0.76 27.62 20.92
CA LYS A 449 -2.23 27.71 20.73
C LYS A 449 -2.62 27.67 19.26
N GLU A 450 -1.88 28.35 18.37
CA GLU A 450 -2.14 28.30 16.92
C GLU A 450 -1.89 26.92 16.33
N ASP A 451 -0.78 26.25 16.71
CA ASP A 451 -0.49 24.88 16.28
C ASP A 451 -1.56 23.91 16.81
N ALA A 452 -2.00 24.06 18.07
CA ALA A 452 -3.10 23.25 18.64
C ALA A 452 -4.46 23.51 17.96
N GLY A 453 -4.73 24.75 17.55
CA GLY A 453 -5.93 25.11 16.79
C GLY A 453 -5.94 24.49 15.39
N ARG A 454 -4.79 24.50 14.71
CA ARG A 454 -4.57 23.81 13.42
C ARG A 454 -4.73 22.30 13.56
N ALA A 455 -4.07 21.70 14.55
CA ALA A 455 -4.19 20.29 14.89
C ALA A 455 -5.66 19.88 15.05
N LEU A 456 -6.41 20.59 15.88
CA LEU A 456 -7.83 20.31 16.10
C LEU A 456 -8.69 20.45 14.83
N GLY A 457 -8.34 21.38 13.93
CA GLY A 457 -9.01 21.58 12.64
C GLY A 457 -8.78 20.40 11.69
N ASP A 458 -7.51 20.10 11.39
CA ASP A 458 -7.13 19.02 10.47
C ASP A 458 -7.57 17.65 10.98
N VAL A 459 -7.39 17.40 12.27
CA VAL A 459 -7.76 16.13 12.89
C VAL A 459 -9.28 15.91 12.92
N ARG A 460 -10.10 16.95 13.11
CA ARG A 460 -11.57 16.84 13.03
C ARG A 460 -12.08 16.65 11.59
N ALA A 461 -11.28 17.06 10.59
CA ALA A 461 -11.55 16.76 9.19
C ALA A 461 -11.09 15.35 8.79
N SER A 462 -10.07 14.80 9.47
CA SER A 462 -9.77 13.36 9.45
C SER A 462 -10.89 12.54 10.08
N THR A 463 -10.95 11.25 9.76
CA THR A 463 -11.87 10.31 10.42
C THR A 463 -11.21 9.37 11.40
N ASN A 464 -9.95 9.65 11.76
CA ASN A 464 -9.21 8.89 12.75
C ASN A 464 -9.71 9.24 14.16
N ALA A 465 -10.42 8.30 14.79
CA ALA A 465 -10.98 8.46 16.13
C ALA A 465 -9.89 8.69 17.19
N LEU A 466 -8.77 7.95 17.10
CA LEU A 466 -7.64 8.08 18.04
C LEU A 466 -6.99 9.46 17.92
N ALA A 467 -6.71 9.91 16.70
CA ALA A 467 -6.20 11.26 16.47
C ALA A 467 -7.17 12.32 17.01
N THR A 468 -8.48 12.15 16.79
CA THR A 468 -9.52 13.07 17.29
C THR A 468 -9.50 13.19 18.81
N THR A 469 -9.31 12.08 19.53
CA THR A 469 -9.09 12.08 20.98
C THR A 469 -7.86 12.91 21.36
N ILE A 470 -6.71 12.65 20.72
CA ILE A 470 -5.44 13.33 20.98
C ILE A 470 -5.58 14.85 20.75
N GLY A 471 -6.14 15.25 19.61
CA GLY A 471 -6.36 16.65 19.26
C GLY A 471 -7.31 17.37 20.23
N LEU A 472 -8.33 16.70 20.74
CA LEU A 472 -9.23 17.24 21.77
C LEU A 472 -8.55 17.40 23.14
N VAL A 473 -7.68 16.46 23.54
CA VAL A 473 -6.89 16.56 24.78
C VAL A 473 -5.89 17.72 24.71
N ILE A 474 -5.14 17.84 23.59
CA ILE A 474 -4.21 18.96 23.34
C ILE A 474 -4.97 20.30 23.30
N ALA A 475 -6.15 20.34 22.70
CA ALA A 475 -7.00 21.52 22.69
C ALA A 475 -7.49 21.90 24.10
N ARG A 476 -7.88 20.93 24.95
CA ARG A 476 -8.22 21.20 26.36
C ARG A 476 -7.04 21.86 27.07
N ASP A 477 -5.86 21.28 26.95
CA ASP A 477 -4.69 21.75 27.68
C ASP A 477 -4.19 23.14 27.24
N LEU A 478 -4.11 23.39 25.93
CA LEU A 478 -3.52 24.63 25.43
C LEU A 478 -4.54 25.76 25.20
N LEU A 479 -5.80 25.45 24.87
CA LEU A 479 -6.84 26.44 24.58
C LEU A 479 -7.80 26.67 25.75
N TYR A 480 -8.11 25.64 26.55
CA TYR A 480 -9.23 25.63 27.50
C TYR A 480 -8.80 25.30 28.95
N ASN A 481 -7.74 25.95 29.44
CA ASN A 481 -7.13 25.71 30.76
C ASN A 481 -8.03 25.89 32.01
N ASN A 482 -9.28 26.35 31.87
CA ASN A 482 -10.18 26.54 33.02
C ASN A 482 -11.02 25.27 33.26
N LEU A 483 -10.74 24.55 34.34
CA LEU A 483 -11.44 23.33 34.75
C LEU A 483 -12.93 23.55 35.09
N LEU A 484 -13.33 24.79 35.41
CA LEU A 484 -14.74 25.16 35.60
C LEU A 484 -15.40 25.68 34.31
N GLY A 485 -14.70 25.65 33.18
CA GLY A 485 -15.17 26.11 31.89
C GLY A 485 -16.05 25.09 31.16
N ASP A 486 -17.30 25.46 30.91
CA ASP A 486 -18.29 24.73 30.10
C ASP A 486 -17.72 24.16 28.79
N GLN A 487 -16.89 24.93 28.10
CA GLN A 487 -16.26 24.56 26.83
C GLN A 487 -15.16 23.51 26.99
N ALA A 488 -14.42 23.55 28.11
CA ALA A 488 -13.39 22.57 28.44
C ALA A 488 -14.02 21.23 28.78
N TRP A 489 -15.10 21.23 29.58
CA TRP A 489 -15.91 20.05 29.89
C TRP A 489 -16.52 19.42 28.63
N LYS A 490 -17.17 20.20 27.76
CA LYS A 490 -17.71 19.72 26.48
C LYS A 490 -16.61 19.14 25.57
N CYS A 491 -15.41 19.71 25.60
CA CYS A 491 -14.26 19.20 24.86
C CYS A 491 -13.80 17.82 25.37
N MET A 492 -13.75 17.61 26.69
CA MET A 492 -13.41 16.31 27.29
C MET A 492 -14.51 15.25 27.14
N GLN A 493 -15.79 15.63 27.22
CA GLN A 493 -16.90 14.72 26.92
C GLN A 493 -16.84 14.23 25.47
N ALA A 494 -16.51 15.11 24.52
CA ALA A 494 -16.25 14.72 23.13
C ALA A 494 -15.03 13.80 23.03
N ALA A 495 -13.93 14.10 23.74
CA ALA A 495 -12.74 13.25 23.76
C ALA A 495 -13.06 11.83 24.26
N ALA A 496 -13.90 11.67 25.29
CA ALA A 496 -14.29 10.37 25.82
C ALA A 496 -15.14 9.54 24.84
N HIS A 497 -16.01 10.20 24.06
CA HIS A 497 -16.75 9.54 22.98
C HIS A 497 -15.81 9.01 21.89
N TRP A 498 -14.82 9.81 21.48
CA TRP A 498 -13.85 9.40 20.45
C TRP A 498 -12.81 8.40 20.97
N ALA A 499 -12.44 8.45 22.25
CA ALA A 499 -11.56 7.47 22.89
C ALA A 499 -12.18 6.07 22.87
N ASN A 500 -13.42 5.96 23.36
CA ASN A 500 -14.19 4.71 23.36
C ASN A 500 -14.34 4.15 21.93
N LYS A 501 -14.70 5.03 20.97
CA LYS A 501 -14.79 4.68 19.54
C LYS A 501 -13.45 4.31 18.89
N SER A 502 -12.32 4.75 19.44
CA SER A 502 -10.98 4.34 18.98
C SER A 502 -10.53 2.99 19.54
N SER A 503 -11.16 2.52 20.63
CA SER A 503 -10.83 1.28 21.34
C SER A 503 -9.35 1.18 21.77
N ASN A 504 -8.68 2.33 21.95
CA ASN A 504 -7.33 2.39 22.51
C ASN A 504 -7.40 2.58 24.04
N PRO A 505 -6.96 1.59 24.85
CA PRO A 505 -7.13 1.64 26.31
C PRO A 505 -6.25 2.71 26.98
N LEU A 506 -5.06 2.99 26.44
CA LEU A 506 -4.15 4.01 26.97
C LEU A 506 -4.74 5.43 26.87
N TRP A 507 -5.28 5.80 25.71
CA TRP A 507 -5.93 7.10 25.51
C TRP A 507 -7.31 7.19 26.16
N GLN A 508 -7.99 6.06 26.34
CA GLN A 508 -9.20 5.99 27.17
C GLN A 508 -8.86 6.31 28.63
N SER A 509 -7.82 5.69 29.19
CA SER A 509 -7.29 5.97 30.53
C SER A 509 -6.94 7.44 30.74
N VAL A 510 -6.16 8.03 29.83
CA VAL A 510 -5.79 9.46 29.87
C VAL A 510 -7.03 10.37 29.92
N VAL A 511 -8.06 10.06 29.12
CA VAL A 511 -9.29 10.87 29.08
C VAL A 511 -10.16 10.69 30.33
N ASP A 512 -10.32 9.47 30.84
CA ASP A 512 -11.06 9.24 32.08
C ASP A 512 -10.36 9.88 33.28
N GLY A 513 -9.02 9.80 33.38
CA GLY A 513 -8.26 10.48 34.43
C GLY A 513 -8.50 12.00 34.45
N ILE A 514 -8.46 12.64 33.28
CA ILE A 514 -8.79 14.06 33.15
C ILE A 514 -10.26 14.34 33.53
N LEU A 515 -11.20 13.45 33.19
CA LEU A 515 -12.60 13.61 33.62
C LEU A 515 -12.78 13.45 35.14
N ALA A 516 -11.95 12.66 35.81
CA ALA A 516 -11.92 12.56 37.27
C ALA A 516 -11.53 13.90 37.92
N ASP A 517 -10.51 14.59 37.39
CA ASP A 517 -10.11 15.93 37.83
C ASP A 517 -11.26 16.94 37.67
N PHE A 518 -11.93 16.92 36.51
CA PHE A 518 -13.07 17.81 36.23
C PHE A 518 -14.26 17.56 37.17
N SER A 519 -14.55 16.31 37.53
CA SER A 519 -15.64 16.00 38.48
C SER A 519 -15.24 16.35 39.92
N ASP A 520 -13.99 16.18 40.35
CA ASP A 520 -13.58 16.61 41.71
C ASP A 520 -13.54 18.15 41.83
N ALA A 521 -13.10 18.85 40.78
CA ALA A 521 -13.19 20.33 40.71
C ALA A 521 -14.64 20.86 40.78
N LYS A 522 -15.63 20.02 40.44
CA LYS A 522 -17.08 20.30 40.61
C LYS A 522 -17.66 19.75 41.92
N ASN A 523 -16.85 19.13 42.78
CA ASN A 523 -17.25 18.42 44.00
C ASN A 523 -18.16 17.19 43.75
N GLU A 524 -18.18 16.64 42.52
CA GLU A 524 -18.91 15.42 42.13
C GLU A 524 -18.11 14.15 42.47
N LYS A 525 -17.82 13.92 43.75
CA LYS A 525 -16.84 12.91 44.21
C LYS A 525 -17.12 11.47 43.75
N GLU A 526 -18.40 11.09 43.63
CA GLU A 526 -18.79 9.78 43.12
C GLU A 526 -18.47 9.60 41.62
N ASN A 527 -18.74 10.62 40.80
CA ASN A 527 -18.36 10.63 39.39
C ASN A 527 -16.84 10.64 39.24
N SER A 528 -16.13 11.46 40.03
CA SER A 528 -14.67 11.52 40.00
C SER A 528 -14.04 10.15 40.28
N LYS A 529 -14.44 9.49 41.37
CA LYS A 529 -13.99 8.13 41.67
C LYS A 529 -14.33 7.14 40.55
N ARG A 530 -15.54 7.19 39.99
CA ARG A 530 -15.95 6.29 38.89
C ARG A 530 -15.09 6.47 37.64
N TYR A 531 -14.72 7.70 37.28
CA TYR A 531 -13.80 7.97 36.17
C TYR A 531 -12.38 7.50 36.52
N TRP A 532 -11.90 7.73 37.74
CA TRP A 532 -10.59 7.27 38.20
C TRP A 532 -10.45 5.74 38.18
N ASP A 533 -11.39 5.01 38.80
CA ASP A 533 -11.38 3.54 38.85
C ASP A 533 -11.42 2.94 37.43
N LYS A 534 -12.17 3.55 36.51
CA LYS A 534 -12.17 3.18 35.08
C LYS A 534 -10.83 3.49 34.41
N GLY A 535 -10.27 4.67 34.62
CA GLY A 535 -8.98 5.06 34.05
C GLY A 535 -7.84 4.14 34.49
N VAL A 536 -7.83 3.71 35.75
CA VAL A 536 -6.88 2.71 36.28
C VAL A 536 -7.08 1.34 35.61
N TYR A 537 -8.31 0.88 35.43
CA TYR A 537 -8.59 -0.37 34.71
C TYR A 537 -8.10 -0.32 33.25
N GLU A 538 -8.37 0.75 32.52
CA GLU A 538 -7.95 0.90 31.12
C GLU A 538 -6.40 0.99 31.01
N ALA A 539 -5.72 1.64 31.97
CA ALA A 539 -4.26 1.58 32.06
C ALA A 539 -3.73 0.16 32.32
N GLN A 540 -4.38 -0.59 33.21
CA GLN A 540 -4.04 -1.99 33.45
C GLN A 540 -4.23 -2.84 32.18
N VAL A 541 -5.30 -2.64 31.41
CA VAL A 541 -5.49 -3.31 30.11
C VAL A 541 -4.36 -2.95 29.12
N ALA A 542 -3.93 -1.69 29.07
CA ALA A 542 -2.87 -1.23 28.16
C ALA A 542 -1.46 -1.76 28.47
N PHE A 543 -1.19 -2.21 29.72
CA PHE A 543 0.14 -2.62 30.18
C PHE A 543 0.21 -4.05 30.75
N SER A 544 -0.90 -4.75 30.97
CA SER A 544 -0.89 -6.14 31.48
C SER A 544 -0.44 -7.16 30.42
N GLN A 545 -0.59 -6.85 29.13
CA GLN A 545 -0.06 -7.64 28.00
C GLN A 545 1.44 -7.43 27.75
N ASN A 546 2.23 -7.22 28.82
CA ASN A 546 3.69 -7.02 28.78
C ASN A 546 4.47 -7.84 29.83
N PHE A 547 3.80 -8.49 30.78
CA PHE A 547 4.43 -9.04 32.00
C PHE A 547 3.98 -10.48 32.34
N SER A 548 3.89 -11.37 31.33
CA SER A 548 3.64 -12.81 31.52
C SER A 548 4.61 -13.69 30.73
#